data_AF-A0A9D1L994-F1
#
_entry.id   AF-A0A9D1L994-F1
#
_cell.length_a   1.000
_cell.length_b   1.000
_cell.length_c   1.000
_cell.angle_alpha   90.00
_cell.angle_beta   90.00
_cell.angle_gamma   90.00
#
_symmetry.space_group_name_H-M   'P 1'
#
loop_
_entity.id
_entity.type
_entity.pdbx_description
1 polymer ?
#
loop_
_entity_poly.entity_id
_entity_poly.type
_entity_poly.pdbx_seq_one_letter_code
_entity_poly.pdbx_strand_id
1 'polypeptide(L)'
;MNTQTRLKICSAGTILLKIFLTSVTLFTAAAAVLLFAADMPWQAWLAAVVAVAVIEFIVFWTGIILVYCSSVQLGIKIRIIGALVGMIPVANMAALIVIIKTVSQEVSFERQKLALNKARHHEQVCKTKYPLLMVHGVFFRDYRFLNYWGRIPRELTENGATVYFGNQESAASVAESGRQLAVRIRQIVQETGCGKVNVIAHSKGGLDIRYAAAFCGIEDMIGSIVTINTPHRGCKFAEYLLEKLPVQAQQKIASAYDGTMKKLGDQAPDFMAAVRDLTSSVCEERDLNMHKPDGVWCMSVGSKLNRVGGGKFPLNFTYNLVKYFDGPNDGLVAESSFKWGDEYVFLETDGKRGISHGDMIDLNRENIPGFDVREFYVDLVSRMKKMGL
;
A
#
# COMPACT_ATOMS: atom_id res chain seq x y z
N MET A 1 -10.76 -15.75 -1.66
CA MET A 1 -11.86 -15.33 -2.57
C MET A 1 -11.26 -14.51 -3.72
N ASN A 2 -11.57 -14.85 -4.99
CA ASN A 2 -11.12 -14.05 -6.15
C ASN A 2 -11.74 -12.64 -6.10
N THR A 3 -11.00 -11.61 -6.56
CA THR A 3 -11.41 -10.21 -6.63
C THR A 3 -12.79 -10.01 -7.25
N GLN A 4 -13.13 -10.70 -8.35
CA GLN A 4 -14.45 -10.53 -8.98
C GLN A 4 -15.61 -10.99 -8.07
N THR A 5 -15.48 -12.14 -7.43
CA THR A 5 -16.48 -12.67 -6.48
C THR A 5 -16.64 -11.71 -5.31
N ARG A 6 -15.52 -11.21 -4.75
CA ARG A 6 -15.54 -10.21 -3.68
C ARG A 6 -16.31 -8.96 -4.07
N LEU A 7 -16.04 -8.41 -5.27
CA LEU A 7 -16.72 -7.20 -5.76
C LEU A 7 -18.21 -7.43 -6.01
N LYS A 8 -18.63 -8.63 -6.44
CA LYS A 8 -20.05 -8.99 -6.52
C LYS A 8 -20.71 -8.96 -5.14
N ILE A 9 -20.06 -9.51 -4.12
CA ILE A 9 -20.54 -9.47 -2.73
C ILE A 9 -20.61 -8.03 -2.20
N CYS A 10 -19.56 -7.22 -2.39
CA CYS A 10 -19.58 -5.80 -2.02
C CYS A 10 -20.75 -5.06 -2.68
N SER A 11 -20.95 -5.30 -3.98
CA SER A 11 -22.03 -4.68 -4.77
C SER A 11 -23.40 -5.10 -4.25
N ALA A 12 -23.61 -6.38 -3.97
CA ALA A 12 -24.87 -6.89 -3.43
C ALA A 12 -25.17 -6.29 -2.05
N GLY A 13 -24.19 -6.31 -1.14
CA GLY A 13 -24.33 -5.70 0.19
C GLY A 13 -24.67 -4.20 0.10
N THR A 14 -24.00 -3.47 -0.80
CA THR A 14 -24.29 -2.04 -1.03
C THR A 14 -25.70 -1.81 -1.58
N ILE A 15 -26.19 -2.68 -2.47
CA ILE A 15 -27.56 -2.60 -3.00
C ILE A 15 -28.57 -2.82 -1.88
N LEU A 16 -28.40 -3.85 -1.04
CA LEU A 16 -29.28 -4.12 0.10
C LEU A 16 -29.34 -2.94 1.07
N LEU A 17 -28.21 -2.33 1.38
CA LEU A 17 -28.16 -1.16 2.27
C LEU A 17 -28.83 0.08 1.65
N LYS A 18 -28.75 0.27 0.33
CA LYS A 18 -29.50 1.34 -0.37
C LYS A 18 -31.00 1.07 -0.40
N ILE A 19 -31.40 -0.19 -0.58
CA ILE A 19 -32.80 -0.61 -0.50
C ILE A 19 -33.33 -0.28 0.89
N PHE A 20 -32.68 -0.76 1.95
CA PHE A 20 -33.01 -0.47 3.35
C PHE A 20 -33.19 1.04 3.61
N LEU A 21 -32.24 1.87 3.17
CA LEU A 21 -32.35 3.33 3.34
C LEU A 21 -33.61 3.90 2.68
N THR A 22 -33.90 3.43 1.47
CA THR A 22 -35.05 3.91 0.69
C THR A 22 -36.35 3.43 1.32
N SER A 23 -36.44 2.13 1.63
CA SER A 23 -37.64 1.51 2.16
C SER A 23 -37.97 2.00 3.58
N VAL A 24 -36.99 2.16 4.47
CA VAL A 24 -37.23 2.72 5.80
C VAL A 24 -37.73 4.17 5.71
N THR A 25 -37.23 4.96 4.75
CA THR A 25 -37.67 6.35 4.54
C THR A 25 -39.11 6.39 4.03
N LEU A 26 -39.43 5.59 3.01
CA LEU A 26 -40.78 5.49 2.46
C LEU A 26 -41.78 4.96 3.48
N PHE A 27 -41.42 3.92 4.24
CA PHE A 27 -42.27 3.35 5.28
C PHE A 27 -42.52 4.36 6.41
N THR A 28 -41.48 5.08 6.85
CA THR A 28 -41.63 6.12 7.89
C THR A 28 -42.59 7.22 7.42
N ALA A 29 -42.46 7.68 6.18
CA ALA A 29 -43.35 8.68 5.60
C ALA A 29 -44.79 8.17 5.46
N ALA A 30 -44.96 6.93 4.96
CA ALA A 30 -46.28 6.32 4.81
C ALA A 30 -46.97 6.09 6.17
N ALA A 31 -46.23 5.58 7.17
CA ALA A 31 -46.73 5.40 8.52
C ALA A 31 -47.17 6.73 9.14
N ALA A 32 -46.39 7.81 8.94
CA ALA A 32 -46.76 9.14 9.41
C ALA A 32 -48.07 9.65 8.79
N VAL A 33 -48.31 9.42 7.49
CA VAL A 33 -49.57 9.82 6.81
C VAL A 33 -50.74 8.97 7.30
N LEU A 34 -50.57 7.65 7.32
CA LEU A 34 -51.63 6.70 7.63
C LEU A 34 -52.05 6.75 9.11
N LEU A 35 -51.15 7.14 10.03
CA LEU A 35 -51.50 7.42 11.43
C LEU A 35 -52.63 8.45 11.59
N PHE A 36 -52.77 9.39 10.64
CA PHE A 36 -53.82 10.42 10.68
C PHE A 36 -54.98 10.15 9.70
N ALA A 37 -54.79 9.23 8.74
CA ALA A 37 -55.72 9.03 7.63
C ALA A 37 -56.49 7.69 7.68
N ALA A 38 -56.01 6.69 8.43
CA ALA A 38 -56.57 5.34 8.40
C ALA A 38 -57.24 4.97 9.72
N ASP A 39 -58.52 4.58 9.65
CA ASP A 39 -59.28 4.05 10.78
C ASP A 39 -59.04 2.53 10.89
N MET A 40 -57.82 2.15 11.30
CA MET A 40 -57.37 0.76 11.41
C MET A 40 -57.15 0.38 12.88
N PRO A 41 -57.55 -0.84 13.32
CA PRO A 41 -57.33 -1.29 14.69
C PRO A 41 -55.84 -1.38 15.03
N TRP A 42 -55.47 -0.97 16.24
CA TRP A 42 -54.08 -0.86 16.69
C TRP A 42 -53.31 -2.19 16.60
N GLN A 43 -53.99 -3.34 16.71
CA GLN A 43 -53.35 -4.66 16.56
C GLN A 43 -52.88 -4.92 15.14
N ALA A 44 -53.67 -4.53 14.13
CA ALA A 44 -53.29 -4.67 12.73
C ALA A 44 -52.14 -3.72 12.37
N TRP A 45 -52.18 -2.51 12.93
CA TRP A 45 -51.08 -1.55 12.87
C TRP A 45 -49.78 -2.12 13.44
N LEU A 46 -49.84 -2.67 14.66
CA LEU A 46 -48.68 -3.25 15.32
C LEU A 46 -48.12 -4.44 14.52
N ALA A 47 -48.98 -5.32 14.02
CA ALA A 47 -48.56 -6.46 13.20
C ALA A 47 -47.85 -6.03 11.91
N ALA A 48 -48.36 -5.01 11.22
CA ALA A 48 -47.74 -4.46 10.01
C ALA A 48 -46.37 -3.83 10.31
N VAL A 49 -46.26 -3.03 11.37
CA VAL A 49 -45.00 -2.42 11.79
C VAL A 49 -43.96 -3.48 12.16
N VAL A 50 -44.35 -4.51 12.92
CA VAL A 50 -43.45 -5.61 13.29
C VAL A 50 -42.99 -6.39 12.05
N ALA A 51 -43.90 -6.71 11.13
CA ALA A 51 -43.56 -7.42 9.91
C ALA A 51 -42.54 -6.64 9.05
N VAL A 52 -42.78 -5.34 8.85
CA VAL A 52 -41.83 -4.47 8.11
C VAL A 52 -40.51 -4.36 8.87
N ALA A 53 -40.53 -4.16 10.18
CA ALA A 53 -39.31 -4.07 10.99
C ALA A 53 -38.44 -5.34 10.89
N VAL A 54 -39.06 -6.54 10.86
CA VAL A 54 -38.32 -7.81 10.68
C VAL A 54 -37.69 -7.89 9.29
N ILE A 55 -38.41 -7.51 8.24
CA ILE A 55 -37.87 -7.49 6.86
C ILE A 55 -36.70 -6.52 6.75
N GLU A 56 -36.88 -5.29 7.23
CA GLU A 56 -35.84 -4.26 7.24
C GLU A 56 -34.61 -4.70 8.05
N PHE A 57 -34.82 -5.35 9.19
CA PHE A 57 -33.74 -5.90 10.01
C PHE A 57 -32.91 -6.93 9.23
N ILE A 58 -33.56 -7.86 8.52
CA ILE A 58 -32.88 -8.88 7.71
C ILE A 58 -32.11 -8.24 6.54
N VAL A 59 -32.74 -7.32 5.80
CA VAL A 59 -32.10 -6.62 4.68
C VAL A 59 -30.88 -5.82 5.15
N PHE A 60 -31.02 -5.07 6.24
CA PHE A 60 -29.95 -4.29 6.84
C PHE A 60 -28.77 -5.15 7.27
N TRP A 61 -29.00 -6.17 8.10
CA TRP A 61 -27.90 -6.98 8.64
C TRP A 61 -27.23 -7.82 7.57
N THR A 62 -27.98 -8.33 6.60
CA THR A 62 -27.40 -8.99 5.43
C THR A 62 -26.49 -8.01 4.69
N GLY A 63 -26.97 -6.80 4.39
CA GLY A 63 -26.17 -5.76 3.76
C GLY A 63 -24.89 -5.43 4.53
N ILE A 64 -24.99 -5.19 5.85
CA ILE A 64 -23.85 -4.87 6.73
C ILE A 64 -22.83 -6.00 6.75
N ILE A 65 -23.26 -7.26 6.96
CA ILE A 65 -22.37 -8.42 7.02
C ILE A 65 -21.61 -8.55 5.69
N LEU A 66 -22.33 -8.49 4.57
CA LEU A 66 -21.70 -8.61 3.25
C LEU A 66 -20.63 -7.54 3.05
N VAL A 67 -20.92 -6.25 3.32
CA VAL A 67 -19.93 -5.19 3.11
C VAL A 67 -18.78 -5.23 4.13
N TYR A 68 -19.06 -5.57 5.41
CA TYR A 68 -18.01 -5.66 6.45
C TYR A 68 -17.03 -6.79 6.16
N CYS A 69 -17.50 -7.95 5.70
CA CYS A 69 -16.67 -9.11 5.41
C CYS A 69 -15.94 -9.02 4.06
N SER A 70 -16.40 -8.20 3.11
CA SER A 70 -15.87 -8.20 1.74
C SER A 70 -15.13 -6.93 1.33
N SER A 71 -15.44 -5.76 1.89
CA SER A 71 -14.80 -4.49 1.52
C SER A 71 -13.39 -4.38 2.06
N VAL A 72 -12.46 -3.93 1.21
CA VAL A 72 -11.09 -3.63 1.62
C VAL A 72 -10.98 -2.16 2.05
N GLN A 73 -11.77 -1.27 1.44
CA GLN A 73 -11.73 0.17 1.73
C GLN A 73 -12.43 0.57 3.03
N LEU A 74 -13.37 -0.25 3.51
CA LEU A 74 -13.88 -0.11 4.87
C LEU A 74 -12.74 -0.43 5.85
N GLY A 75 -12.06 0.59 6.35
CA GLY A 75 -11.06 0.43 7.40
C GLY A 75 -11.68 -0.05 8.71
N ILE A 76 -10.88 -0.64 9.60
CA ILE A 76 -11.34 -1.12 10.92
C ILE A 76 -12.01 -0.01 11.74
N LYS A 77 -11.52 1.23 11.62
CA LYS A 77 -12.09 2.40 12.30
C LYS A 77 -13.55 2.64 11.91
N ILE A 78 -13.87 2.60 10.61
CA ILE A 78 -15.25 2.80 10.14
C ILE A 78 -16.13 1.65 10.61
N ARG A 79 -15.63 0.41 10.56
CA ARG A 79 -16.38 -0.75 11.05
C ARG A 79 -16.76 -0.62 12.53
N ILE A 80 -15.79 -0.23 13.37
CA ILE A 80 -16.00 -0.03 14.81
C ILE A 80 -16.97 1.13 15.06
N ILE A 81 -16.78 2.27 14.41
CA ILE A 81 -17.69 3.42 14.57
C ILE A 81 -19.11 3.00 14.20
N GLY A 82 -19.32 2.34 13.06
CA GLY A 82 -20.63 1.85 12.64
C GLY A 82 -21.25 0.87 13.63
N ALA A 83 -20.45 -0.02 14.24
CA ALA A 83 -20.93 -0.94 15.27
C ALA A 83 -21.35 -0.21 16.57
N LEU A 84 -20.58 0.80 16.99
CA LEU A 84 -20.86 1.57 18.21
C LEU A 84 -22.08 2.48 18.06
N VAL A 85 -22.23 3.14 16.92
CA VAL A 85 -23.34 4.09 16.68
C VAL A 85 -24.57 3.43 16.07
N GLY A 86 -24.51 2.13 15.77
CA GLY A 86 -25.58 1.39 15.09
C GLY A 86 -26.94 1.46 15.79
N MET A 87 -26.95 1.65 17.11
CA MET A 87 -28.17 1.78 17.93
C MET A 87 -28.68 3.21 18.07
N ILE A 88 -27.92 4.21 17.58
CA ILE A 88 -28.26 5.64 17.70
C ILE A 88 -28.87 6.08 16.35
N PRO A 89 -30.17 6.35 16.22
CA PRO A 89 -30.84 6.45 14.92
C PRO A 89 -30.18 7.41 13.91
N VAL A 90 -29.92 8.66 14.31
CA VAL A 90 -29.32 9.68 13.44
C VAL A 90 -27.85 9.38 13.14
N ALA A 91 -27.09 8.93 14.13
CA ALA A 91 -25.67 8.60 13.95
C ALA A 91 -25.47 7.32 13.12
N ASN A 92 -26.34 6.32 13.28
CA ASN A 92 -26.41 5.11 12.46
C ASN A 92 -26.65 5.47 10.99
N MET A 93 -27.59 6.38 10.72
CA MET A 93 -27.87 6.87 9.37
C MET A 93 -26.63 7.52 8.72
N ALA A 94 -25.96 8.41 9.44
CA ALA A 94 -24.73 9.05 8.96
C ALA A 94 -23.60 8.04 8.70
N ALA A 95 -23.38 7.10 9.63
CA ALA A 95 -22.38 6.04 9.47
C ALA A 95 -22.71 5.13 8.27
N LEU A 96 -23.98 4.79 8.09
CA LEU A 96 -24.45 3.97 6.97
C LEU A 96 -24.21 4.64 5.62
N ILE A 97 -24.48 5.95 5.51
CA ILE A 97 -24.17 6.73 4.29
C ILE A 97 -22.67 6.68 3.97
N VAL A 98 -21.81 6.83 4.98
CA VAL A 98 -20.34 6.74 4.80
C VAL A 98 -19.93 5.33 4.35
N ILE A 99 -20.52 4.29 4.95
CA ILE A 99 -20.26 2.88 4.59
C ILE A 99 -20.65 2.64 3.13
N ILE A 100 -21.89 2.98 2.75
CA ILE A 100 -22.41 2.81 1.39
C ILE A 100 -21.56 3.56 0.38
N LYS A 101 -21.19 4.82 0.67
CA LYS A 101 -20.37 5.64 -0.21
C LYS A 101 -18.99 5.02 -0.43
N THR A 102 -18.31 4.64 0.66
CA THR A 102 -16.97 4.02 0.63
C THR A 102 -16.98 2.74 -0.21
N VAL A 103 -17.94 1.84 0.04
CA VAL A 103 -18.01 0.55 -0.67
C VAL A 103 -18.48 0.72 -2.11
N SER A 104 -19.41 1.64 -2.39
CA SER A 104 -19.82 1.96 -3.77
C SER A 104 -18.63 2.47 -4.58
N GLN A 105 -17.82 3.36 -4.01
CA GLN A 105 -16.62 3.90 -4.65
C GLN A 105 -15.57 2.80 -4.87
N GLU A 106 -15.35 1.92 -3.89
CA GLU A 106 -14.49 0.74 -4.06
C GLU A 106 -14.93 -0.12 -5.24
N VAL A 107 -16.22 -0.47 -5.30
CA VAL A 107 -16.76 -1.33 -6.37
C VAL A 107 -16.61 -0.66 -7.73
N SER A 108 -16.92 0.64 -7.83
CA SER A 108 -16.77 1.39 -9.08
C SER A 108 -15.32 1.43 -9.54
N PHE A 109 -14.41 1.79 -8.65
CA PHE A 109 -12.98 1.92 -8.94
C PHE A 109 -12.37 0.59 -9.40
N GLU A 110 -12.57 -0.49 -8.64
CA GLU A 110 -12.00 -1.79 -8.99
C GLU A 110 -12.63 -2.37 -10.28
N ARG A 111 -13.91 -2.10 -10.57
CA ARG A 111 -14.51 -2.49 -11.86
C ARG A 111 -13.90 -1.73 -13.03
N GLN A 112 -13.66 -0.43 -12.88
CA GLN A 112 -13.00 0.37 -13.91
C GLN A 112 -11.58 -0.15 -14.19
N LYS A 113 -10.83 -0.55 -13.15
CA LYS A 113 -9.50 -1.19 -13.30
C LYS A 113 -9.57 -2.50 -14.08
N LEU A 114 -10.50 -3.39 -13.69
CA LEU A 114 -10.69 -4.64 -14.42
C LEU A 114 -11.08 -4.42 -15.88
N ALA A 115 -11.91 -3.42 -16.17
CA ALA A 115 -12.27 -3.05 -17.53
C ALA A 115 -11.08 -2.49 -18.32
N LEU A 116 -10.26 -1.64 -17.69
CA LEU A 116 -9.05 -1.07 -18.30
C LEU A 116 -8.04 -2.16 -18.65
N ASN A 117 -7.72 -3.07 -17.72
CA ASN A 117 -6.81 -4.19 -18.00
C ASN A 117 -7.34 -5.08 -19.12
N LYS A 118 -8.65 -5.34 -19.13
CA LYS A 118 -9.27 -6.12 -20.22
C LYS A 118 -9.12 -5.41 -21.56
N ALA A 119 -9.31 -4.10 -21.62
CA ALA A 119 -9.19 -3.31 -22.85
C ALA A 119 -7.76 -3.32 -23.40
N ARG A 120 -6.75 -3.14 -22.55
CA ARG A 120 -5.32 -3.10 -22.95
C ARG A 120 -4.61 -4.46 -22.92
N HIS A 121 -5.33 -5.56 -22.66
CA HIS A 121 -4.73 -6.89 -22.48
C HIS A 121 -3.85 -7.30 -23.68
N HIS A 122 -4.29 -7.03 -24.91
CA HIS A 122 -3.52 -7.37 -26.12
C HIS A 122 -2.28 -6.51 -26.33
N GLU A 123 -2.23 -5.30 -25.77
CA GLU A 123 -1.09 -4.39 -25.92
C GLU A 123 0.12 -4.81 -25.08
N GLN A 124 -0.13 -5.61 -24.02
CA GLN A 124 0.89 -6.11 -23.10
C GLN A 124 1.81 -4.97 -22.65
N VAL A 125 1.22 -3.88 -22.17
CA VAL A 125 1.89 -2.59 -21.97
C VAL A 125 3.08 -2.65 -21.02
N CYS A 126 3.15 -3.66 -20.13
CA CYS A 126 4.24 -3.88 -19.19
C CYS A 126 5.21 -5.00 -19.60
N LYS A 127 5.10 -5.54 -20.82
CA LYS A 127 6.04 -6.56 -21.34
C LYS A 127 7.37 -5.93 -21.76
N THR A 128 8.26 -5.76 -20.80
CA THR A 128 9.65 -5.30 -20.98
C THR A 128 10.54 -6.36 -21.62
N LYS A 129 11.69 -5.96 -22.16
CA LYS A 129 12.71 -6.86 -22.72
C LYS A 129 13.38 -7.68 -21.61
N TYR A 130 13.70 -7.04 -20.50
CA TYR A 130 14.27 -7.64 -19.30
C TYR A 130 13.20 -7.80 -18.22
N PRO A 131 13.21 -8.89 -17.45
CA PRO A 131 12.24 -9.09 -16.37
C PRO A 131 12.44 -8.06 -15.26
N LEU A 132 11.36 -7.77 -14.53
CA LEU A 132 11.38 -6.88 -13.38
C LEU A 132 11.91 -7.62 -12.15
N LEU A 133 12.79 -6.98 -11.39
CA LEU A 133 13.19 -7.40 -10.05
C LEU A 133 12.65 -6.41 -9.02
N MET A 134 11.70 -6.84 -8.20
CA MET A 134 11.14 -6.04 -7.13
C MET A 134 11.94 -6.25 -5.84
N VAL A 135 12.48 -5.18 -5.27
CA VAL A 135 13.39 -5.21 -4.11
C VAL A 135 12.76 -4.48 -2.93
N HIS A 136 12.29 -5.22 -1.93
CA HIS A 136 11.66 -4.66 -0.74
C HIS A 136 12.65 -3.92 0.19
N GLY A 137 12.12 -3.08 1.08
CA GLY A 137 12.89 -2.44 2.15
C GLY A 137 12.86 -3.23 3.47
N VAL A 138 13.08 -2.52 4.57
CA VAL A 138 12.93 -3.06 5.93
C VAL A 138 11.44 -3.26 6.28
N PHE A 139 11.14 -4.07 7.31
CA PHE A 139 9.79 -4.39 7.88
C PHE A 139 9.05 -5.60 7.35
N PHE A 140 9.15 -5.95 6.06
CA PHE A 140 8.44 -7.12 5.51
C PHE A 140 9.24 -7.73 4.35
N ARG A 141 9.06 -9.03 4.12
CA ARG A 141 9.64 -9.76 2.99
C ARG A 141 8.65 -9.90 1.83
N ASP A 142 9.21 -10.21 0.65
CA ASP A 142 8.44 -10.69 -0.50
C ASP A 142 7.98 -12.14 -0.25
N TYR A 143 6.73 -12.34 0.19
CA TYR A 143 6.16 -13.69 0.38
C TYR A 143 5.00 -13.95 -0.60
N ARG A 144 4.85 -15.21 -1.04
CA ARG A 144 3.79 -15.65 -1.97
C ARG A 144 2.36 -15.35 -1.47
N PHE A 145 2.16 -15.26 -0.16
CA PHE A 145 0.83 -15.08 0.47
C PHE A 145 0.62 -13.72 1.17
N LEU A 146 1.70 -13.05 1.59
CA LEU A 146 1.70 -11.70 2.19
C LEU A 146 2.71 -10.85 1.41
N ASN A 147 2.25 -10.31 0.29
CA ASN A 147 3.11 -9.59 -0.64
C ASN A 147 3.38 -8.16 -0.13
N TYR A 148 4.66 -7.81 0.01
CA TYR A 148 5.14 -6.46 0.33
C TYR A 148 4.54 -5.39 -0.59
N TRP A 149 4.38 -5.74 -1.87
CA TRP A 149 3.96 -4.85 -2.94
C TRP A 149 2.43 -4.82 -3.18
N GLY A 150 1.65 -5.31 -2.22
CA GLY A 150 0.19 -5.24 -2.27
C GLY A 150 -0.40 -5.80 -3.56
N ARG A 151 -1.16 -4.98 -4.30
CA ARG A 151 -1.80 -5.34 -5.58
C ARG A 151 -0.89 -5.14 -6.80
N ILE A 152 0.27 -4.48 -6.66
CA ILE A 152 1.11 -4.03 -7.78
C ILE A 152 1.59 -5.19 -8.67
N PRO A 153 2.19 -6.29 -8.15
CA PRO A 153 2.80 -7.29 -9.02
C PRO A 153 1.77 -8.01 -9.89
N ARG A 154 0.58 -8.26 -9.35
CA ARG A 154 -0.52 -8.85 -10.12
C ARG A 154 -0.97 -7.92 -11.23
N GLU A 155 -1.05 -6.61 -10.97
CA GLU A 155 -1.41 -5.64 -12.01
C GLU A 155 -0.37 -5.63 -13.14
N LEU A 156 0.91 -5.66 -12.80
CA LEU A 156 2.01 -5.69 -13.77
C LEU A 156 2.00 -6.98 -14.61
N THR A 157 1.79 -8.14 -13.97
CA THR A 157 1.75 -9.42 -14.68
C THR A 157 0.51 -9.57 -15.56
N GLU A 158 -0.66 -9.09 -15.12
CA GLU A 158 -1.88 -9.01 -15.96
C GLU A 158 -1.65 -8.15 -17.22
N ASN A 159 -0.71 -7.20 -17.16
CA ASN A 159 -0.32 -6.33 -18.28
C ASN A 159 0.97 -6.79 -18.99
N GLY A 160 1.44 -8.02 -18.74
CA GLY A 160 2.49 -8.70 -19.51
C GLY A 160 3.89 -8.67 -18.93
N ALA A 161 4.10 -8.09 -17.74
CA ALA A 161 5.42 -8.12 -17.09
C ALA A 161 5.78 -9.52 -16.60
N THR A 162 7.07 -9.86 -16.67
CA THR A 162 7.66 -10.97 -15.89
C THR A 162 8.27 -10.38 -14.62
N VAL A 163 7.81 -10.83 -13.46
CA VAL A 163 8.20 -10.27 -12.16
C VAL A 163 8.91 -11.31 -11.32
N TYR A 164 10.10 -10.95 -10.83
CA TYR A 164 10.84 -11.64 -9.79
C TYR A 164 10.94 -10.75 -8.54
N PHE A 165 11.20 -11.40 -7.41
CA PHE A 165 11.43 -10.76 -6.12
C PHE A 165 12.89 -10.94 -5.68
N GLY A 166 13.41 -9.93 -4.98
CA GLY A 166 14.77 -9.90 -4.49
C GLY A 166 15.05 -10.94 -3.40
N ASN A 167 14.06 -11.23 -2.54
CA ASN A 167 14.11 -12.21 -1.46
C ASN A 167 15.25 -12.02 -0.44
N GLN A 168 15.92 -10.87 -0.45
CA GLN A 168 16.92 -10.49 0.53
C GLN A 168 16.32 -10.42 1.95
N GLU A 169 17.17 -10.51 2.97
CA GLU A 169 16.70 -10.40 4.35
C GLU A 169 16.27 -8.97 4.67
N SER A 170 15.12 -8.83 5.33
CA SER A 170 14.52 -7.50 5.58
C SER A 170 15.27 -6.68 6.62
N ALA A 171 15.91 -7.38 7.56
CA ALA A 171 16.64 -6.80 8.69
C ALA A 171 18.17 -6.93 8.58
N ALA A 172 18.71 -7.43 7.46
CA ALA A 172 20.16 -7.46 7.27
C ALA A 172 20.70 -6.07 6.93
N SER A 173 22.01 -5.85 7.15
CA SER A 173 22.69 -4.64 6.69
C SER A 173 22.57 -4.47 5.17
N VAL A 174 22.73 -3.24 4.69
CA VAL A 174 22.70 -2.91 3.26
C VAL A 174 23.77 -3.68 2.49
N ALA A 175 24.96 -3.82 3.07
CA ALA A 175 26.05 -4.56 2.46
C ALA A 175 25.71 -6.05 2.27
N GLU A 176 25.15 -6.67 3.30
CA GLU A 176 24.76 -8.08 3.25
C GLU A 176 23.57 -8.31 2.31
N SER A 177 22.56 -7.43 2.39
CA SER A 177 21.40 -7.45 1.51
C SER A 177 21.82 -7.28 0.04
N GLY A 178 22.78 -6.39 -0.23
CA GLY A 178 23.35 -6.19 -1.57
C GLY A 178 24.07 -7.43 -2.09
N ARG A 179 24.83 -8.15 -1.24
CA ARG A 179 25.43 -9.44 -1.62
C ARG A 179 24.37 -10.50 -1.96
N GLN A 180 23.31 -10.60 -1.17
CA GLN A 180 22.20 -11.52 -1.42
C GLN A 180 21.48 -11.19 -2.74
N LEU A 181 21.23 -9.90 -3.00
CA LEU A 181 20.64 -9.44 -4.26
C LEU A 181 21.52 -9.76 -5.46
N ALA A 182 22.84 -9.58 -5.36
CA ALA A 182 23.77 -9.93 -6.43
C ALA A 182 23.73 -11.43 -6.77
N VAL A 183 23.65 -12.30 -5.75
CA VAL A 183 23.44 -13.75 -5.96
C VAL A 183 22.11 -14.00 -6.66
N ARG A 184 21.03 -13.35 -6.20
CA ARG A 184 19.69 -13.51 -6.79
C ARG A 184 19.62 -13.07 -8.25
N ILE A 185 20.23 -11.95 -8.61
CA ILE A 185 20.29 -11.44 -9.99
C ILE A 185 21.03 -12.43 -10.88
N ARG A 186 22.21 -12.91 -10.46
CA ARG A 186 22.96 -13.91 -11.21
C ARG A 186 22.14 -15.17 -11.46
N GLN A 187 21.45 -15.66 -10.43
CA GLN A 187 20.58 -16.82 -10.55
C GLN A 187 19.49 -16.60 -11.61
N ILE A 188 18.77 -15.47 -11.55
CA ILE A 188 17.71 -15.15 -12.53
C ILE A 188 18.29 -15.08 -13.95
N VAL A 189 19.40 -14.39 -14.14
CA VAL A 189 20.06 -14.25 -15.45
C VAL A 189 20.50 -15.60 -16.00
N GLN A 190 21.08 -16.46 -15.15
CA GLN A 190 21.52 -17.81 -15.53
C GLN A 190 20.35 -18.73 -15.87
N GLU A 191 19.28 -18.73 -15.07
CA GLU A 191 18.12 -19.61 -15.26
C GLU A 191 17.28 -19.22 -16.48
N THR A 192 17.17 -17.92 -16.77
CA THR A 192 16.27 -17.40 -17.81
C THR A 192 16.97 -17.03 -19.11
N GLY A 193 18.29 -16.80 -19.08
CA GLY A 193 19.05 -16.28 -20.21
C GLY A 193 18.71 -14.82 -20.58
N CYS A 194 18.03 -14.07 -19.70
CA CYS A 194 17.56 -12.72 -20.01
C CYS A 194 18.70 -11.68 -20.13
N GLY A 195 19.91 -12.01 -19.66
CA GLY A 195 21.09 -11.14 -19.67
C GLY A 195 21.05 -10.05 -18.58
N LYS A 196 19.94 -9.31 -18.48
CA LYS A 196 19.75 -8.22 -17.52
C LYS A 196 18.42 -8.27 -16.80
N VAL A 197 18.28 -7.51 -15.72
CA VAL A 197 17.02 -7.26 -15.00
C VAL A 197 16.73 -5.76 -14.85
N ASN A 198 15.46 -5.38 -14.84
CA ASN A 198 15.03 -4.02 -14.50
C ASN A 198 14.63 -3.97 -13.02
N VAL A 199 15.38 -3.24 -12.21
CA VAL A 199 15.17 -3.21 -10.77
C VAL A 199 14.18 -2.10 -10.40
N ILE A 200 13.20 -2.45 -9.57
CA ILE A 200 12.34 -1.49 -8.88
C ILE A 200 12.47 -1.76 -7.38
N ALA A 201 13.07 -0.83 -6.66
CA ALA A 201 13.45 -0.99 -5.27
C ALA A 201 12.74 0.05 -4.41
N HIS A 202 12.30 -0.33 -3.21
CA HIS A 202 11.61 0.58 -2.30
C HIS A 202 12.36 0.76 -0.98
N SER A 203 12.37 1.98 -0.43
CA SER A 203 12.95 2.28 0.88
C SER A 203 14.41 1.82 0.96
N LYS A 204 14.80 1.09 2.02
CA LYS A 204 16.12 0.45 2.17
C LYS A 204 16.55 -0.37 0.95
N GLY A 205 15.62 -1.01 0.24
CA GLY A 205 15.93 -1.82 -0.94
C GLY A 205 16.65 -1.04 -2.04
N GLY A 206 16.42 0.27 -2.13
CA GLY A 206 17.16 1.14 -3.05
C GLY A 206 18.64 1.28 -2.68
N LEU A 207 18.97 1.29 -1.39
CA LEU A 207 20.36 1.27 -0.91
C LEU A 207 20.99 -0.10 -1.15
N ASP A 208 20.23 -1.18 -0.93
CA ASP A 208 20.68 -2.56 -1.13
C ASP A 208 21.11 -2.82 -2.58
N ILE A 209 20.28 -2.41 -3.56
CA ILE A 209 20.64 -2.57 -4.97
C ILE A 209 21.79 -1.66 -5.39
N ARG A 210 21.86 -0.44 -4.86
CA ARG A 210 22.99 0.47 -5.13
C ARG A 210 24.30 -0.13 -4.62
N TYR A 211 24.29 -0.76 -3.44
CA TYR A 211 25.45 -1.49 -2.92
C TYR A 211 25.82 -2.67 -3.82
N ALA A 212 24.84 -3.47 -4.25
CA ALA A 212 25.06 -4.58 -5.15
C ALA A 212 25.71 -4.13 -6.47
N ALA A 213 25.21 -3.04 -7.04
CA ALA A 213 25.72 -2.48 -8.29
C ALA A 213 27.17 -1.97 -8.14
N ALA A 214 27.47 -1.25 -7.06
CA ALA A 214 28.79 -0.66 -6.83
C ALA A 214 29.88 -1.67 -6.44
N PHE A 215 29.53 -2.71 -5.66
CA PHE A 215 30.55 -3.55 -5.00
C PHE A 215 30.45 -5.04 -5.30
N CYS A 216 29.36 -5.50 -5.90
CA CYS A 216 29.10 -6.94 -6.04
C CYS A 216 29.22 -7.43 -7.47
N GLY A 217 29.72 -6.64 -8.43
CA GLY A 217 30.06 -7.10 -9.79
C GLY A 217 28.86 -7.66 -10.55
N ILE A 218 27.73 -6.95 -10.53
CA ILE A 218 26.50 -7.28 -11.25
C ILE A 218 26.02 -6.14 -12.17
N GLU A 219 26.88 -5.14 -12.40
CA GLU A 219 26.56 -3.93 -13.16
C GLU A 219 26.07 -4.25 -14.58
N ASP A 220 26.77 -5.15 -15.28
CA ASP A 220 26.42 -5.62 -16.62
C ASP A 220 25.09 -6.42 -16.68
N MET A 221 24.57 -6.84 -15.53
CA MET A 221 23.31 -7.57 -15.39
C MET A 221 22.13 -6.66 -15.02
N ILE A 222 22.34 -5.34 -14.94
CA ILE A 222 21.28 -4.38 -14.66
C ILE A 222 20.90 -3.62 -15.94
N GLY A 223 19.60 -3.62 -16.25
CA GLY A 223 19.00 -2.81 -17.32
C GLY A 223 18.62 -1.41 -16.83
N SER A 224 18.00 -1.34 -15.64
CA SER A 224 17.64 -0.08 -14.98
C SER A 224 17.57 -0.22 -13.47
N ILE A 225 17.67 0.90 -12.75
CA ILE A 225 17.38 0.97 -11.32
C ILE A 225 16.38 2.09 -11.06
N VAL A 226 15.19 1.74 -10.58
CA VAL A 226 14.21 2.70 -10.09
C VAL A 226 14.07 2.57 -8.59
N THR A 227 14.34 3.64 -7.85
CA THR A 227 14.20 3.66 -6.39
C THR A 227 12.97 4.45 -5.97
N ILE A 228 12.12 3.86 -5.15
CA ILE A 228 10.86 4.43 -4.66
C ILE A 228 11.01 4.73 -3.18
N ASN A 229 10.87 6.00 -2.82
CA ASN A 229 10.94 6.51 -1.45
C ASN A 229 12.20 6.06 -0.69
N THR A 230 13.34 5.91 -1.39
CA THR A 230 14.60 5.46 -0.78
C THR A 230 15.27 6.61 -0.01
N PRO A 231 15.73 6.37 1.23
CA PRO A 231 16.48 7.36 1.99
C PRO A 231 17.95 7.37 1.56
N HIS A 232 18.24 7.91 0.37
CA HIS A 232 19.61 7.93 -0.19
C HIS A 232 20.60 8.70 0.70
N ARG A 233 20.12 9.71 1.43
CA ARG A 233 20.89 10.51 2.39
C ARG A 233 20.48 10.20 3.84
N GLY A 234 19.87 9.03 4.05
CA GLY A 234 19.44 8.57 5.37
C GLY A 234 18.28 9.37 5.96
N CYS A 235 18.09 9.16 7.27
CA CYS A 235 17.00 9.70 8.08
C CYS A 235 17.55 10.30 9.37
N LYS A 236 17.55 11.63 9.51
CA LYS A 236 18.08 12.29 10.72
C LYS A 236 17.31 11.96 11.99
N PHE A 237 16.00 11.76 11.88
CA PHE A 237 15.20 11.36 13.04
C PHE A 237 15.59 9.97 13.57
N ALA A 238 16.05 9.06 12.70
CA ALA A 238 16.49 7.73 13.10
C ALA A 238 17.80 7.83 13.91
N GLU A 239 18.72 8.67 13.46
CA GLU A 239 19.96 9.01 14.19
C GLU A 239 19.66 9.62 15.55
N TYR A 240 18.78 10.63 15.59
CA TYR A 240 18.33 11.24 16.84
C TYR A 240 17.70 10.23 17.82
N LEU A 241 16.84 9.33 17.32
CA LEU A 241 16.22 8.29 18.17
C LEU A 241 17.27 7.31 18.71
N LEU A 242 18.24 6.90 17.91
CA LEU A 242 19.33 6.03 18.34
C LEU A 242 20.24 6.71 19.38
N GLU A 243 20.46 8.02 19.29
CA GLU A 243 21.26 8.75 20.28
C GLU A 243 20.52 8.97 21.61
N LYS A 244 19.20 9.21 21.56
CA LYS A 244 18.41 9.59 22.74
C LYS A 244 17.78 8.42 23.47
N LEU A 245 17.44 7.33 22.79
CA LEU A 245 16.82 6.18 23.43
C LEU A 245 17.86 5.45 24.30
N PRO A 246 17.52 5.10 25.56
CA PRO A 246 18.39 4.26 26.38
C PRO A 246 18.71 2.94 25.66
N VAL A 247 19.96 2.47 25.78
CA VAL A 247 20.41 1.21 25.14
C VAL A 247 19.48 0.04 25.44
N GLN A 248 18.96 -0.05 26.67
CA GLN A 248 18.01 -1.09 27.07
C GLN A 248 16.68 -1.00 26.29
N ALA A 249 16.21 0.21 25.97
CA ALA A 249 14.99 0.40 25.16
C ALA A 249 15.25 0.02 23.71
N GLN A 250 16.41 0.38 23.15
CA GLN A 250 16.83 -0.03 21.81
C GLN A 250 16.89 -1.56 21.69
N GLN A 251 17.54 -2.22 22.65
CA GLN A 251 17.65 -3.69 22.70
C GLN A 251 16.28 -4.37 22.81
N LYS A 252 15.36 -3.83 23.62
CA LYS A 252 13.99 -4.37 23.72
C LYS A 252 13.24 -4.27 22.39
N ILE A 253 13.33 -3.12 21.71
CA ILE A 253 12.69 -2.91 20.39
C ILE A 253 13.31 -3.87 19.37
N ALA A 254 14.64 -3.94 19.30
CA ALA A 254 15.37 -4.84 18.42
C ALA A 254 14.99 -6.30 18.65
N SER A 255 15.01 -6.77 19.90
CA SER A 255 14.66 -8.16 20.24
C SER A 255 13.21 -8.50 19.88
N ALA A 256 12.26 -7.60 20.12
CA ALA A 256 10.86 -7.80 19.73
C ALA A 256 10.70 -7.88 18.22
N TYR A 257 11.44 -7.04 17.51
CA TYR A 257 11.43 -6.96 16.06
C TYR A 257 12.07 -8.19 15.41
N ASP A 258 13.31 -8.51 15.78
CA ASP A 258 14.08 -9.64 15.28
C ASP A 258 13.35 -10.96 15.57
N GLY A 259 12.74 -11.09 16.75
CA GLY A 259 11.91 -12.23 17.09
C GLY A 259 10.68 -12.38 16.19
N THR A 260 10.11 -11.26 15.71
CA THR A 260 8.99 -11.28 14.76
C THR A 260 9.48 -11.63 13.36
N MET A 261 10.57 -11.02 12.88
CA MET A 261 11.12 -11.30 11.54
C MET A 261 11.64 -12.73 11.40
N LYS A 262 12.23 -13.30 12.46
CA LYS A 262 12.62 -14.70 12.48
C LYS A 262 11.42 -15.64 12.31
N LYS A 263 10.27 -15.32 12.92
CA LYS A 263 9.01 -16.07 12.71
C LYS A 263 8.45 -15.89 11.30
N LEU A 264 8.74 -14.76 10.66
CA LEU A 264 8.39 -14.49 9.26
C LEU A 264 9.44 -15.04 8.26
N GLY A 265 10.51 -15.68 8.75
CA GLY A 265 11.44 -16.49 7.96
C GLY A 265 12.84 -15.91 7.76
N ASP A 266 13.16 -14.73 8.30
CA ASP A 266 14.55 -14.21 8.29
C ASP A 266 15.46 -15.16 9.08
N GLN A 267 16.62 -15.52 8.53
CA GLN A 267 17.52 -16.50 9.14
C GLN A 267 18.32 -15.85 10.27
N ALA A 268 18.80 -14.63 10.04
CA ALA A 268 19.60 -13.87 11.00
C ALA A 268 19.22 -12.36 11.03
N PRO A 269 18.01 -11.99 11.49
CA PRO A 269 17.60 -10.60 11.53
C PRO A 269 18.43 -9.76 12.50
N ASP A 270 18.83 -8.56 12.09
CA ASP A 270 19.54 -7.56 12.91
C ASP A 270 18.94 -6.15 12.72
N PHE A 271 17.85 -5.88 13.43
CA PHE A 271 17.16 -4.60 13.38
C PHE A 271 18.08 -3.41 13.66
N MET A 272 19.05 -3.56 14.57
CA MET A 272 19.93 -2.45 14.94
C MET A 272 20.90 -2.12 13.81
N ALA A 273 21.45 -3.11 13.12
CA ALA A 273 22.23 -2.88 11.92
C ALA A 273 21.39 -2.21 10.83
N ALA A 274 20.17 -2.70 10.59
CA ALA A 274 19.29 -2.13 9.58
C ALA A 274 18.92 -0.65 9.87
N VAL A 275 18.65 -0.28 11.13
CA VAL A 275 18.34 1.11 11.48
C VAL A 275 19.59 2.00 11.45
N ARG A 276 20.74 1.49 11.90
CA ARG A 276 22.03 2.22 11.80
C ARG A 276 22.40 2.52 10.36
N ASP A 277 22.19 1.57 9.45
CA ASP A 277 22.44 1.76 8.01
C ASP A 277 21.53 2.79 7.34
N LEU A 278 20.51 3.28 8.05
CA LEU A 278 19.56 4.30 7.59
C LEU A 278 19.79 5.67 8.26
N THR A 279 20.80 5.83 9.12
CA THR A 279 21.14 7.14 9.69
C THR A 279 21.74 8.06 8.62
N SER A 280 21.65 9.38 8.83
CA SER A 280 22.15 10.37 7.86
C SER A 280 23.64 10.18 7.60
N SER A 281 24.43 10.11 8.68
CA SER A 281 25.89 9.92 8.65
C SER A 281 26.33 8.70 7.84
N VAL A 282 25.77 7.52 8.14
CA VAL A 282 26.13 6.27 7.47
C VAL A 282 25.71 6.27 6.00
N CYS A 283 24.53 6.81 5.69
CA CYS A 283 24.10 6.94 4.30
C CYS A 283 24.98 7.89 3.51
N GLU A 284 25.33 9.06 4.05
CA GLU A 284 26.19 10.05 3.40
C GLU A 284 27.58 9.47 3.10
N GLU A 285 28.21 8.80 4.07
CA GLU A 285 29.51 8.14 3.87
C GLU A 285 29.43 7.07 2.76
N ARG A 286 28.37 6.27 2.76
CA ARG A 286 28.18 5.21 1.77
C ARG A 286 27.85 5.77 0.37
N ASP A 287 27.12 6.88 0.30
CA ASP A 287 26.73 7.55 -0.95
C ASP A 287 27.97 7.94 -1.78
N LEU A 288 29.05 8.35 -1.12
CA LEU A 288 30.34 8.70 -1.74
C LEU A 288 30.95 7.57 -2.57
N ASN A 289 30.60 6.32 -2.29
CA ASN A 289 31.16 5.14 -2.98
C ASN A 289 30.10 4.35 -3.77
N MET A 290 28.81 4.70 -3.68
CA MET A 290 27.71 4.04 -4.39
C MET A 290 27.23 4.88 -5.57
N HIS A 291 28.14 5.15 -6.51
CA HIS A 291 27.81 5.89 -7.73
C HIS A 291 26.79 5.14 -8.59
N LYS A 292 26.10 5.91 -9.43
CA LYS A 292 25.22 5.34 -10.45
C LYS A 292 26.06 4.51 -11.42
N PRO A 293 25.62 3.29 -11.78
CA PRO A 293 26.26 2.51 -12.82
C PRO A 293 26.32 3.22 -14.17
N ASP A 294 27.42 3.03 -14.90
CA ASP A 294 27.59 3.61 -16.24
C ASP A 294 26.70 2.90 -17.25
N GLY A 295 26.04 3.68 -18.12
CA GLY A 295 25.14 3.13 -19.14
C GLY A 295 23.84 2.49 -18.63
N VAL A 296 23.57 2.55 -17.32
CA VAL A 296 22.29 2.12 -16.72
C VAL A 296 21.40 3.33 -16.50
N TRP A 297 20.14 3.23 -16.93
CA TRP A 297 19.13 4.25 -16.63
C TRP A 297 18.70 4.14 -15.16
N CYS A 298 18.88 5.22 -14.42
CA CYS A 298 18.46 5.28 -13.03
C CYS A 298 17.48 6.41 -12.76
N MET A 299 16.42 6.11 -12.04
CA MET A 299 15.39 7.07 -11.68
C MET A 299 15.08 6.93 -10.19
N SER A 300 14.83 8.05 -9.51
CA SER A 300 14.27 8.02 -8.17
C SER A 300 12.91 8.69 -8.11
N VAL A 301 12.08 8.19 -7.21
CA VAL A 301 10.73 8.68 -6.98
C VAL A 301 10.56 8.91 -5.49
N GLY A 302 10.13 10.10 -5.13
CA GLY A 302 9.72 10.45 -3.78
C GLY A 302 8.20 10.65 -3.71
N SER A 303 7.64 10.59 -2.51
CA SER A 303 6.26 10.98 -2.26
C SER A 303 6.15 11.80 -0.98
N LYS A 304 5.00 12.42 -0.72
CA LYS A 304 4.78 13.09 0.58
C LYS A 304 3.38 12.95 1.13
N LEU A 305 3.30 12.95 2.46
CA LEU A 305 2.08 13.18 3.21
C LEU A 305 1.80 14.68 3.37
N ASN A 306 0.55 15.08 3.16
CA ASN A 306 0.13 16.46 3.36
C ASN A 306 -0.27 16.74 4.82
N ARG A 307 -0.54 15.67 5.60
CA ARG A 307 -0.83 15.76 7.05
C ARG A 307 -0.49 14.45 7.76
N VAL A 308 -0.23 14.56 9.06
CA VAL A 308 0.01 13.46 10.01
C VAL A 308 -1.01 12.32 9.85
N GLY A 309 -2.30 12.64 9.90
CA GLY A 309 -3.39 11.67 9.84
C GLY A 309 -3.61 11.02 8.47
N GLY A 310 -2.81 11.37 7.46
CA GLY A 310 -2.83 10.72 6.16
C GLY A 310 -2.08 9.38 6.13
N GLY A 311 -1.05 9.23 6.97
CA GLY A 311 -0.37 7.96 7.17
C GLY A 311 -1.09 7.09 8.19
N LYS A 312 -0.91 5.77 8.12
CA LYS A 312 -1.25 4.85 9.21
C LYS A 312 -0.06 4.67 10.15
N PHE A 313 -0.30 4.17 11.36
CA PHE A 313 0.78 3.82 12.26
C PHE A 313 1.71 2.76 11.63
N PRO A 314 3.05 2.92 11.71
CA PRO A 314 3.78 3.95 12.46
C PRO A 314 4.06 5.27 11.71
N LEU A 315 3.74 5.38 10.42
CA LEU A 315 4.08 6.54 9.57
C LEU A 315 3.50 7.87 10.08
N ASN A 316 2.31 7.84 10.69
CA ASN A 316 1.73 9.03 11.32
C ASN A 316 2.48 9.48 12.58
N PHE A 317 3.10 8.56 13.31
CA PHE A 317 3.87 8.87 14.51
C PHE A 317 5.20 9.53 14.11
N THR A 318 5.92 8.94 13.15
CA THR A 318 7.22 9.43 12.69
C THR A 318 7.13 10.69 11.83
N TYR A 319 6.00 10.96 11.16
CA TYR A 319 5.82 12.14 10.32
C TYR A 319 6.24 13.46 10.96
N ASN A 320 5.84 13.72 12.21
CA ASN A 320 6.17 14.98 12.91
C ASN A 320 7.65 15.06 13.27
N LEU A 321 8.28 13.92 13.61
CA LEU A 321 9.70 13.87 13.89
C LEU A 321 10.49 14.16 12.62
N VAL A 322 10.19 13.48 11.52
CA VAL A 322 10.84 13.72 10.23
C VAL A 322 10.63 15.18 9.79
N LYS A 323 9.41 15.70 9.94
CA LYS A 323 9.10 17.10 9.59
C LYS A 323 9.91 18.11 10.38
N TYR A 324 10.16 17.85 11.67
CA TYR A 324 10.97 18.70 12.52
C TYR A 324 12.43 18.78 12.04
N PHE A 325 13.02 17.67 11.59
CA PHE A 325 14.43 17.62 11.18
C PHE A 325 14.67 17.98 9.70
N ASP A 326 13.80 17.52 8.80
CA ASP A 326 14.07 17.48 7.35
C ASP A 326 12.92 18.01 6.48
N GLY A 327 11.79 18.44 7.08
CA GLY A 327 10.69 19.09 6.35
C GLY A 327 9.70 18.11 5.67
N PRO A 328 9.23 18.39 4.43
CA PRO A 328 8.26 17.55 3.73
C PRO A 328 8.70 16.09 3.65
N ASN A 329 7.80 15.16 3.96
CA ASN A 329 8.11 13.74 4.06
C ASN A 329 6.91 12.83 3.82
N ASP A 330 7.16 11.56 3.58
CA ASP A 330 6.16 10.51 3.36
C ASP A 330 5.72 9.78 4.66
N GLY A 331 6.12 10.30 5.81
CA GLY A 331 5.95 9.70 7.12
C GLY A 331 7.19 8.97 7.64
N LEU A 332 8.17 8.64 6.81
CA LEU A 332 9.44 8.03 7.23
C LEU A 332 10.66 8.73 6.63
N VAL A 333 10.61 9.06 5.35
CA VAL A 333 11.74 9.61 4.61
C VAL A 333 11.39 11.00 4.12
N ALA A 334 12.34 11.93 4.27
CA ALA A 334 12.17 13.30 3.84
C ALA A 334 12.50 13.49 2.37
N GLU A 335 11.89 14.51 1.77
CA GLU A 335 12.07 14.88 0.36
C GLU A 335 13.53 15.06 -0.04
N SER A 336 14.33 15.67 0.83
CA SER A 336 15.77 15.90 0.63
C SER A 336 16.57 14.61 0.41
N SER A 337 16.07 13.48 0.90
CA SER A 337 16.75 12.18 0.85
C SER A 337 16.40 11.36 -0.41
N PHE A 338 15.36 11.73 -1.18
CA PHE A 338 14.89 10.90 -2.31
C PHE A 338 15.68 11.06 -3.62
N LYS A 339 16.23 12.24 -3.89
CA LYS A 339 16.83 12.53 -5.22
C LYS A 339 18.11 11.70 -5.47
N TRP A 340 18.10 10.89 -6.52
CA TRP A 340 19.22 10.09 -6.98
C TRP A 340 19.01 9.62 -8.44
N GLY A 341 20.09 9.35 -9.17
CA GLY A 341 20.03 8.88 -10.56
C GLY A 341 19.91 10.01 -11.59
N ASP A 342 19.52 9.64 -12.81
CA ASP A 342 19.38 10.54 -13.96
C ASP A 342 18.12 11.41 -13.86
N GLU A 343 17.07 10.87 -13.24
CA GLU A 343 15.77 11.50 -13.14
C GLU A 343 15.20 11.40 -11.73
N TYR A 344 14.53 12.46 -11.29
CA TYR A 344 13.82 12.49 -10.02
C TYR A 344 12.38 12.98 -10.23
N VAL A 345 11.44 12.20 -9.73
CA VAL A 345 10.01 12.56 -9.71
C VAL A 345 9.53 12.64 -8.27
N PHE A 346 8.87 13.74 -7.92
CA PHE A 346 8.25 13.92 -6.62
C PHE A 346 6.73 13.85 -6.74
N LEU A 347 6.12 12.87 -6.08
CA LEU A 347 4.70 12.59 -6.18
C LEU A 347 3.93 13.32 -5.09
N GLU A 348 2.93 14.06 -5.54
CA GLU A 348 2.04 14.85 -4.70
C GLU A 348 0.58 14.59 -5.07
N THR A 349 -0.32 14.97 -4.18
CA THR A 349 -1.76 14.97 -4.46
C THR A 349 -2.35 16.30 -3.99
N ASP A 350 -3.35 16.80 -4.69
CA ASP A 350 -4.11 17.99 -4.29
C ASP A 350 -4.96 17.75 -3.03
N GLY A 351 -5.18 16.48 -2.67
CA GLY A 351 -5.96 16.08 -1.51
C GLY A 351 -5.27 16.33 -0.18
N LYS A 352 -6.04 16.48 0.90
CA LYS A 352 -5.50 16.72 2.26
C LYS A 352 -4.66 15.55 2.83
N ARG A 353 -4.71 14.36 2.24
CA ARG A 353 -4.06 13.14 2.74
C ARG A 353 -2.58 13.08 2.36
N GLY A 354 -2.25 13.28 1.08
CA GLY A 354 -0.95 12.94 0.52
C GLY A 354 -0.76 11.42 0.32
N ILE A 355 0.47 11.04 -0.04
CA ILE A 355 0.93 9.68 -0.32
C ILE A 355 2.04 9.34 0.69
N SER A 356 1.78 8.36 1.55
CA SER A 356 2.74 7.88 2.55
C SER A 356 3.72 6.87 1.98
N HIS A 357 4.79 6.61 2.73
CA HIS A 357 5.79 5.59 2.45
C HIS A 357 5.15 4.23 2.11
N GLY A 358 4.18 3.80 2.93
CA GLY A 358 3.49 2.53 2.73
C GLY A 358 2.50 2.52 1.57
N ASP A 359 2.04 3.68 1.10
CA ASP A 359 1.10 3.74 -0.03
C ASP A 359 1.79 3.43 -1.35
N MET A 360 3.08 3.78 -1.47
CA MET A 360 3.90 3.51 -2.66
C MET A 360 4.15 2.03 -2.92
N ILE A 361 3.86 1.16 -1.94
CA ILE A 361 3.91 -0.31 -2.07
C ILE A 361 2.52 -0.93 -1.91
N ASP A 362 1.46 -0.12 -1.93
CA ASP A 362 0.08 -0.56 -1.78
C ASP A 362 -0.16 -1.37 -0.47
N LEU A 363 0.59 -1.04 0.60
CA LEU A 363 0.63 -1.80 1.86
C LEU A 363 -0.78 -2.01 2.45
N ASN A 364 -1.58 -0.97 2.38
CA ASN A 364 -2.93 -0.93 2.93
C ASN A 364 -4.02 -1.27 1.93
N ARG A 365 -3.66 -1.48 0.65
CA ARG A 365 -4.60 -1.66 -0.46
C ARG A 365 -5.65 -0.55 -0.50
N GLU A 366 -5.28 0.67 -0.12
CA GLU A 366 -6.17 1.83 -0.05
C GLU A 366 -6.29 2.48 -1.43
N ASN A 367 -7.49 2.94 -1.79
CA ASN A 367 -7.70 3.71 -3.00
C ASN A 367 -7.58 5.19 -2.65
N ILE A 368 -6.53 5.85 -3.15
CA ILE A 368 -6.21 7.23 -2.82
C ILE A 368 -6.78 8.14 -3.91
N PRO A 369 -7.66 9.09 -3.58
CA PRO A 369 -8.15 10.05 -4.57
C PRO A 369 -6.99 10.84 -5.19
N GLY A 370 -6.93 10.86 -6.52
CA GLY A 370 -5.88 11.56 -7.28
C GLY A 370 -4.58 10.77 -7.46
N PHE A 371 -4.43 9.58 -6.87
CA PHE A 371 -3.25 8.75 -7.05
C PHE A 371 -3.60 7.26 -7.07
N ASP A 372 -3.36 6.61 -8.21
CA ASP A 372 -3.47 5.16 -8.34
C ASP A 372 -2.08 4.56 -8.42
N VAL A 373 -1.63 3.97 -7.30
CA VAL A 373 -0.31 3.33 -7.22
C VAL A 373 -0.13 2.28 -8.31
N ARG A 374 -1.17 1.53 -8.67
CA ARG A 374 -1.05 0.47 -9.68
C ARG A 374 -0.78 1.03 -11.07
N GLU A 375 -1.50 2.08 -11.47
CA GLU A 375 -1.24 2.74 -12.75
C GLU A 375 0.11 3.44 -12.77
N PHE A 376 0.53 4.04 -11.65
CA PHE A 376 1.88 4.60 -11.56
C PHE A 376 2.96 3.57 -11.93
N TYR A 377 2.89 2.35 -11.40
CA TYR A 377 3.83 1.28 -11.78
C TYR A 377 3.62 0.78 -13.21
N VAL A 378 2.37 0.71 -13.70
CA VAL A 378 2.09 0.32 -15.08
C VAL A 378 2.71 1.33 -16.06
N ASP A 379 2.56 2.63 -15.81
CA ASP A 379 3.12 3.70 -16.63
C ASP A 379 4.65 3.69 -16.57
N LEU A 380 5.23 3.51 -15.38
CA LEU A 380 6.67 3.36 -15.18
C LEU A 380 7.23 2.19 -16.01
N VAL A 381 6.61 1.01 -15.91
CA VAL A 381 7.07 -0.18 -16.64
C VAL A 381 6.78 -0.08 -18.14
N SER A 382 5.68 0.57 -18.54
CA SER A 382 5.40 0.86 -19.94
C SER A 382 6.44 1.79 -20.55
N ARG A 383 6.94 2.75 -19.77
CA ARG A 383 8.06 3.61 -20.16
C ARG A 383 9.34 2.79 -20.34
N MET A 384 9.67 1.89 -19.40
CA MET A 384 10.82 0.97 -19.56
C MET A 384 10.73 0.17 -20.86
N LYS A 385 9.56 -0.41 -21.16
CA LYS A 385 9.32 -1.14 -22.41
C LYS A 385 9.59 -0.27 -23.64
N LYS A 386 9.14 0.99 -23.65
CA LYS A 386 9.38 1.94 -24.75
C LYS A 386 10.86 2.29 -24.92
N MET A 387 11.65 2.24 -23.86
CA MET A 387 13.09 2.44 -23.88
C MET A 387 13.87 1.20 -24.33
N GLY A 388 13.20 0.08 -24.61
CA GLY A 388 13.84 -1.19 -24.96
C GLY A 388 14.47 -1.91 -23.77
N LEU A 389 14.08 -1.52 -22.55
CA LEU A 389 14.43 -2.19 -21.30
C LEU A 389 13.49 -3.35 -21.03
#